data_AF-A0A3E3DZV4-F1
#
_entry.id   AF-A0A3E3DZV4-F1
#
_cell.length_a   1.000
_cell.length_b   1.000
_cell.length_c   1.000
_cell.angle_alpha   90.00
_cell.angle_beta   90.00
_cell.angle_gamma   90.00
#
_symmetry.space_group_name_H-M   'P 1'
#
loop_
_entity.id
_entity.type
_entity.pdbx_description
1 polymer ?
#
loop_
_entity_poly.entity_id
_entity_poly.type
_entity_poly.pdbx_seq_one_letter_code
_entity_poly.pdbx_strand_id
1 'polypeptide(L)'
;MSYRNISISVEYDLVGYMFDSELNQMMKDLVPVLEDLEKWQEGDIGEEQYRETVTKFKSKWFKRRKCDIEELVNEVFENKKQELLKELEYMGDK
;
A
#
# COMPACT_ATOMS: atom_id res chain seq x y z
N MET A 1 14.75 -1.76 -19.77
CA MET A 1 13.98 -2.01 -18.52
C MET A 1 12.52 -2.05 -18.91
N SER A 2 11.86 -3.20 -18.79
CA SER A 2 10.42 -3.29 -19.00
C SER A 2 9.77 -2.77 -17.72
N TYR A 3 9.36 -1.51 -17.71
CA TYR A 3 8.58 -0.96 -16.62
C TYR A 3 7.28 -1.76 -16.55
N ARG A 4 7.19 -2.66 -15.57
CA ARG A 4 5.99 -3.44 -15.34
C ARG A 4 5.05 -2.50 -14.59
N ASN A 5 4.31 -1.69 -15.34
CA ASN A 5 3.33 -0.77 -14.80
C ASN A 5 2.19 -1.60 -14.19
N ILE A 6 2.30 -1.82 -12.88
CA ILE A 6 1.34 -2.58 -12.08
C ILE A 6 0.00 -1.84 -12.13
N SER A 7 0.04 -0.51 -12.11
CA SER A 7 -1.11 0.38 -12.34
C SER A 7 -1.89 0.03 -13.62
N ILE A 8 -1.20 -0.06 -14.76
CA ILE A 8 -1.80 -0.41 -16.07
C ILE A 8 -2.35 -1.84 -16.07
N SER A 9 -1.61 -2.79 -15.48
CA SER A 9 -2.07 -4.18 -15.39
C SER A 9 -3.36 -4.28 -14.56
N VAL A 10 -3.46 -3.52 -13.47
CA VAL A 10 -4.69 -3.46 -12.66
C VAL A 10 -5.83 -2.79 -13.43
N GLU A 11 -5.58 -1.66 -14.07
CA GLU A 11 -6.59 -0.90 -14.81
C GLU A 11 -7.17 -1.67 -16.00
N TYR A 12 -6.33 -2.35 -16.78
CA TYR A 12 -6.77 -2.97 -18.04
C TYR A 12 -7.03 -4.47 -17.94
N ASP A 13 -6.29 -5.20 -17.09
CA ASP A 13 -6.39 -6.66 -17.03
C ASP A 13 -7.28 -7.17 -15.89
N LEU A 14 -7.48 -6.37 -14.83
CA LEU A 14 -8.17 -6.82 -13.62
C LEU A 14 -9.47 -6.09 -13.32
N VAL A 15 -9.58 -4.79 -13.68
CA VAL A 15 -10.84 -4.06 -13.58
C VAL A 15 -11.87 -4.68 -14.53
N GLY A 16 -12.99 -5.13 -13.99
CA GLY A 16 -14.08 -5.80 -14.72
C GLY A 16 -14.08 -7.32 -14.53
N TYR A 17 -12.93 -7.91 -14.21
CA TYR A 17 -12.76 -9.37 -14.06
C TYR A 17 -13.07 -9.88 -12.65
N MET A 18 -13.34 -9.00 -11.69
CA MET A 18 -13.72 -9.42 -10.33
C MET A 18 -15.16 -9.97 -10.26
N PHE A 19 -15.93 -9.86 -11.35
CA PHE A 19 -17.36 -10.22 -11.43
C PHE A 19 -18.25 -9.60 -10.33
N ASP A 20 -17.73 -8.58 -9.65
CA ASP A 20 -18.38 -7.85 -8.57
C ASP A 20 -18.22 -6.35 -8.83
N SER A 21 -19.33 -5.62 -8.81
CA SER A 21 -19.34 -4.19 -9.14
C SER A 21 -18.63 -3.33 -8.10
N GLU A 22 -18.65 -3.74 -6.83
CA GLU A 22 -18.02 -3.00 -5.73
C GLU A 22 -16.50 -3.18 -5.76
N LEU A 23 -16.03 -4.43 -5.92
CA LEU A 23 -14.61 -4.75 -6.06
C LEU A 23 -14.01 -4.16 -7.34
N ASN A 24 -14.74 -4.18 -8.46
CA ASN A 24 -14.28 -3.52 -9.69
C ASN A 24 -14.12 -2.01 -9.51
N GLN A 25 -15.02 -1.38 -8.74
CA GLN A 25 -14.93 0.03 -8.43
C GLN A 25 -13.77 0.33 -7.46
N MET A 26 -13.51 -0.55 -6.50
CA MET A 26 -12.35 -0.48 -5.60
C MET A 26 -11.04 -0.61 -6.38
N MET A 27 -10.96 -1.54 -7.32
CA MET A 27 -9.79 -1.71 -8.19
C MET A 27 -9.53 -0.47 -9.05
N LYS A 28 -10.58 0.15 -9.62
CA LYS A 28 -10.45 1.43 -10.33
C LYS A 28 -9.90 2.54 -9.44
N ASP A 29 -10.38 2.62 -8.21
CA ASP A 29 -9.90 3.63 -7.26
C ASP A 29 -8.49 3.32 -6.73
N LEU A 30 -8.01 2.08 -6.86
CA LEU A 30 -6.66 1.65 -6.47
C LEU A 30 -5.60 2.02 -7.51
N VAL A 31 -5.96 2.10 -8.80
CA VAL A 31 -5.06 2.50 -9.89
C VAL A 31 -4.26 3.78 -9.58
N PRO A 32 -4.86 4.91 -9.17
CA PRO A 32 -4.10 6.12 -8.87
C PRO A 32 -3.17 5.96 -7.65
N VAL A 33 -3.48 5.08 -6.70
CA VAL A 33 -2.59 4.77 -5.57
C VAL A 33 -1.33 4.04 -6.05
N LEU A 34 -1.50 3.13 -7.02
CA LEU A 34 -0.40 2.38 -7.62
C LEU A 34 0.47 3.27 -8.51
N GLU A 35 -0.12 4.19 -9.27
CA GLU A 35 0.64 5.18 -10.04
C GLU A 35 1.48 6.08 -9.13
N ASP A 36 0.92 6.55 -8.02
CA ASP A 36 1.66 7.36 -7.07
C ASP A 36 2.74 6.55 -6.34
N LEU A 37 2.52 5.26 -6.09
CA LEU A 37 3.56 4.36 -5.56
C LEU A 37 4.73 4.23 -6.55
N GLU A 38 4.43 4.03 -7.83
CA GLU A 38 5.43 3.93 -8.90
C GLU A 38 6.22 5.23 -9.01
N LYS A 39 5.55 6.39 -9.07
CA LYS A 39 6.20 7.70 -9.09
C LYS A 39 7.03 7.98 -7.84
N TRP A 40 6.59 7.52 -6.66
CA TRP A 40 7.37 7.68 -5.42
C TRP A 40 8.63 6.82 -5.43
N GLN A 41 8.55 5.59 -5.93
CA GLN A 41 9.72 4.71 -6.08
C GLN A 41 10.71 5.24 -7.13
N GLU A 42 10.20 5.88 -8.18
CA GLU A 42 11.01 6.52 -9.22
C GLU A 42 11.59 7.88 -8.77
N GLY A 43 11.09 8.42 -7.66
CA GLY A 43 11.54 9.70 -7.08
C GLY A 43 10.89 10.93 -7.69
N ASP A 44 9.85 10.76 -8.51
CA ASP A 44 9.10 11.85 -9.16
C ASP A 44 8.14 12.57 -8.21
N ILE A 45 7.67 11.89 -7.17
CA ILE A 45 6.81 12.48 -6.12
C ILE A 45 7.37 12.25 -4.72
N GLY A 46 7.01 13.14 -3.80
CA GLY A 46 7.35 13.00 -2.38
C GLY A 46 6.50 11.94 -1.68
N GLU A 47 7.04 11.36 -0.60
CA GLU A 47 6.34 10.40 0.26
C GLU A 47 5.00 10.98 0.79
N GLU A 48 4.96 12.28 1.05
CA GLU A 48 3.75 13.00 1.50
C GLU A 48 2.61 12.88 0.48
N GLN A 49 2.90 13.07 -0.81
CA GLN A 49 1.89 12.98 -1.88
C GLN A 49 1.36 11.56 -2.01
N TYR A 50 2.24 10.55 -1.99
CA TYR A 50 1.84 9.14 -1.97
C TYR A 50 0.95 8.82 -0.74
N ARG A 51 1.35 9.27 0.46
CA ARG A 51 0.58 9.05 1.69
C ARG A 51 -0.78 9.72 1.67
N GLU A 52 -0.93 10.89 1.07
CA GLU A 52 -2.22 11.53 0.88
C GLU A 52 -3.16 10.71 0.01
N THR A 53 -2.66 10.21 -1.13
CA THR A 53 -3.44 9.40 -2.07
C THR A 53 -3.88 8.08 -1.42
N VAL A 54 -2.98 7.43 -0.68
CA VAL A 54 -3.31 6.24 0.14
C VAL A 54 -4.37 6.57 1.20
N THR A 55 -4.29 7.73 1.85
CA THR A 55 -5.26 8.13 2.88
C THR A 55 -6.64 8.39 2.31
N LYS A 56 -6.73 9.04 1.14
CA LYS A 56 -7.99 9.26 0.41
C LYS A 56 -8.63 7.94 -0.02
N PHE A 57 -7.83 7.00 -0.55
CA PHE A 57 -8.30 5.67 -0.91
C PHE A 57 -8.82 4.90 0.31
N LYS A 58 -8.04 4.88 1.40
CA LYS A 58 -8.43 4.22 2.65
C LYS A 58 -9.69 4.82 3.26
N SER A 59 -9.82 6.15 3.27
CA SER A 59 -11.02 6.85 3.74
C SER A 59 -12.30 6.41 3.01
N LYS A 60 -12.20 6.20 1.69
CA LYS A 60 -13.34 5.83 0.84
C LYS A 60 -13.76 4.38 1.02
N TRP A 61 -12.79 3.45 1.03
CA TRP A 61 -13.05 2.01 1.00
C TRP A 61 -12.98 1.34 2.35
N PHE A 62 -12.06 1.80 3.18
CA PHE A 62 -11.85 1.30 4.52
C PHE A 62 -12.43 2.31 5.50
N LYS A 63 -13.76 2.32 5.62
CA LYS A 63 -14.43 2.89 6.81
C LYS A 63 -14.06 2.04 8.03
N ARG A 64 -12.82 2.16 8.48
CA ARG A 64 -12.33 1.46 9.67
C ARG A 64 -13.07 1.99 10.89
N ARG A 65 -13.57 1.07 11.70
CA ARG A 65 -13.83 1.36 13.11
C ARG A 65 -12.47 1.46 13.80
N LYS A 66 -12.36 2.23 14.89
CA LYS A 66 -11.08 2.45 15.62
C LYS A 66 -10.28 1.15 15.89
N CYS A 67 -10.97 0.03 16.11
CA CYS A 67 -10.39 -1.29 16.35
C CYS A 67 -9.46 -1.78 15.24
N ASP A 68 -9.81 -1.55 13.97
CA ASP A 68 -9.04 -2.07 12.82
C ASP A 68 -7.74 -1.28 12.61
N ILE A 69 -7.65 -0.08 13.19
CA ILE A 69 -6.43 0.74 13.19
C ILE A 69 -5.48 0.27 14.29
N GLU A 70 -5.99 -0.07 15.48
CA GLU A 70 -5.17 -0.63 16.56
C GLU A 70 -4.52 -1.95 16.16
N GLU A 71 -5.25 -2.85 15.47
CA GLU A 71 -4.66 -4.10 14.98
C GLU A 71 -3.57 -3.86 13.93
N LEU A 72 -3.79 -2.97 12.96
CA LEU A 72 -2.74 -2.66 11.98
C LEU A 72 -1.54 -1.94 12.58
N VAL A 73 -1.75 -1.08 13.57
CA VAL A 73 -0.64 -0.42 14.28
C VAL A 73 0.17 -1.46 15.05
N ASN A 74 -0.51 -2.38 15.76
CA ASN A 74 0.16 -3.45 16.47
C ASN A 74 0.91 -4.40 15.53
N GLU A 75 0.34 -4.75 14.39
CA GLU A 75 0.99 -5.62 13.40
C GLU A 75 2.24 -4.95 12.80
N VAL A 76 2.14 -3.67 12.41
CA VAL A 76 3.29 -2.92 11.90
C VAL A 76 4.35 -2.74 12.99
N PHE A 77 3.94 -2.44 14.22
CA PHE A 77 4.85 -2.30 15.36
C PHE A 77 5.59 -3.60 15.66
N GLU A 78 4.88 -4.73 15.68
CA GLU A 78 5.49 -6.02 16.00
C GLU A 78 6.42 -6.49 14.88
N ASN A 79 6.06 -6.25 13.62
CA ASN A 79 6.97 -6.50 12.49
C ASN A 79 8.24 -5.65 12.58
N LYS A 80 8.11 -4.34 12.86
CA LYS A 80 9.26 -3.45 13.01
C LYS A 80 10.13 -3.84 14.20
N LYS A 81 9.52 -4.25 15.32
CA LYS A 81 10.19 -4.73 16.52
C LYS A 81 10.96 -6.03 16.26
N GLN A 82 10.38 -6.97 15.52
CA GLN A 82 11.07 -8.21 15.12
C GLN A 82 12.26 -7.93 14.19
N GLU A 83 12.12 -6.98 13.26
CA GLU A 83 13.21 -6.53 12.39
C GLU A 83 14.37 -5.92 13.21
N LEU A 84 14.05 -5.01 14.13
CA LEU A 84 15.03 -4.37 15.02
C LEU A 84 15.68 -5.38 15.99
N LEU A 85 14.93 -6.35 16.52
CA LEU A 85 15.48 -7.41 17.36
C LEU A 85 16.48 -8.28 16.61
N LYS A 86 16.17 -8.62 15.35
CA LYS A 86 17.12 -9.32 14.48
C LYS A 86 18.37 -8.48 14.25
N GLU A 87 18.23 -7.19 13.92
CA GLU A 87 19.39 -6.30 13.76
C GLU A 87 20.24 -6.20 15.03
N LEU A 88 19.62 -6.21 16.21
CA LEU A 88 20.30 -6.20 17.51
C LEU A 88 21.04 -7.51 17.79
N GLU A 89 20.46 -8.66 17.44
CA GLU A 89 21.15 -9.96 17.49
C GLU A 89 22.35 -9.99 16.54
N TYR A 90 22.23 -9.45 15.32
CA TYR A 90 23.35 -9.32 14.39
C TYR A 90 24.46 -8.35 14.88
N MET A 91 24.14 -7.40 15.76
CA MET A 91 25.11 -6.46 16.36
C MET A 91 25.75 -6.98 17.65
N GLY A 92 25.19 -8.02 18.28
CA GLY A 92 25.67 -8.61 19.54
C GLY A 92 26.81 -9.62 19.39
N ASP A 93 27.17 -10.01 18.16
CA ASP A 93 28.28 -10.93 17.85
C ASP A 93 29.60 -10.17 17.60
N LYS A 94 30.03 -9.35 18.56
CA LYS A 94 31.36 -8.69 18.54
C LYS A 94 32.05 -8.64 19.89
#